data_AF-A0A933H813-F1
#
_entry.id   AF-A0A933H813-F1
#
_cell.length_a   1.000
_cell.length_b   1.000
_cell.length_c   1.000
_cell.angle_alpha   90.00
_cell.angle_beta   90.00
_cell.angle_gamma   90.00
#
_symmetry.space_group_name_H-M   'P 1'
#
loop_
_entity.id
_entity.type
_entity.pdbx_description
1 polymer ?
#
loop_
_entity_poly.entity_id
_entity_poly.type
_entity_poly.pdbx_seq_one_letter_code
_entity_poly.pdbx_strand_id
1 'polypeptide(L)'
;MRHYCTYFDRHYLYRGLALYGSLIQHDSEFLLWILCYDDESYHTLRKLNLSRARLISLAEFENANPELVTVKPSRQLREYYWTSTSSLPLYVFAQSPDIDLVTY
;
A
#
# COMPACT_ATOMS: atom_id res chain seq x y z
N MET A 1 12.95 0.23 -13.33
CA MET A 1 12.43 0.47 -11.97
C MET A 1 11.52 -0.67 -11.54
N ARG A 2 11.73 -1.26 -10.36
CA ARG A 2 10.84 -2.29 -9.79
C ARG A 2 9.69 -1.67 -8.99
N HIS A 3 8.52 -2.30 -9.02
CA HIS A 3 7.36 -1.87 -8.26
C HIS A 3 7.05 -2.91 -7.17
N TYR A 4 7.04 -2.45 -5.92
CA TYR A 4 6.62 -3.23 -4.76
C TYR A 4 5.33 -2.63 -4.20
N CYS A 5 4.44 -3.43 -3.66
CA CYS A 5 3.27 -2.93 -2.95
C CYS A 5 3.11 -3.62 -1.60
N THR A 6 2.62 -2.88 -0.61
CA THR A 6 2.35 -3.41 0.72
C THR A 6 1.22 -2.62 1.36
N TYR A 7 0.66 -3.14 2.44
CA TYR A 7 -0.31 -2.42 3.25
C TYR A 7 -0.02 -2.63 4.73
N PHE A 8 -0.41 -1.66 5.55
CA PHE A 8 -0.41 -1.80 7.00
C PHE A 8 -1.19 -0.69 7.68
N ASP A 9 -1.45 -0.91 8.97
CA ASP A 9 -1.92 0.08 9.92
C ASP A 9 -0.79 0.51 10.86
N ARG A 10 -1.11 1.35 11.84
CA ARG A 10 -0.17 1.89 12.82
C ARG A 10 0.58 0.80 13.59
N HIS A 11 -0.03 -0.37 13.79
CA HIS A 11 0.57 -1.47 14.55
C HIS A 11 1.73 -2.13 13.79
N TYR A 12 1.79 -1.95 12.48
CA TYR A 12 2.84 -2.49 11.61
C TYR A 12 3.74 -1.41 10.98
N LEU A 13 3.52 -0.14 11.30
CA LEU A 13 4.27 1.01 10.73
C LEU A 13 5.79 0.84 10.82
N TYR A 14 6.31 0.41 11.97
CA TYR A 14 7.76 0.19 12.14
C TYR A 14 8.30 -0.93 11.24
N ARG A 15 7.50 -1.98 10.98
CA ARG A 15 7.87 -3.06 10.05
C ARG A 15 7.83 -2.57 8.60
N GLY A 16 6.86 -1.73 8.26
CA GLY A 16 6.80 -1.06 6.96
C GLY A 16 8.02 -0.18 6.70
N LEU A 17 8.47 0.58 7.70
CA LEU A 17 9.70 1.37 7.61
C LEU A 17 10.96 0.50 7.50
N ALA A 18 11.01 -0.63 8.23
CA ALA A 18 12.10 -1.58 8.10
C ALA A 18 12.18 -2.20 6.69
N LEU A 19 11.03 -2.55 6.10
CA LEU A 19 10.95 -2.98 4.69
C LEU A 19 11.47 -1.91 3.74
N TYR A 20 11.00 -0.67 3.88
CA TYR A 20 11.49 0.44 3.06
C TYR A 20 13.01 0.62 3.19
N GLY A 21 13.55 0.58 4.41
CA GLY A 21 14.99 0.66 4.66
C GLY A 21 15.76 -0.47 4.00
N SER A 22 15.25 -1.69 4.05
CA SER A 22 15.85 -2.85 3.35
C SER A 22 15.84 -2.66 1.83
N LEU A 23 14.75 -2.18 1.24
CA LEU A 23 14.69 -1.88 -0.19
C LEU A 23 15.67 -0.78 -0.59
N ILE A 24 15.81 0.28 0.22
CA ILE A 24 16.84 1.31 0.00
C ILE A 24 18.25 0.72 -0.01
N GLN A 25 18.53 -0.26 0.85
CA GLN A 25 19.84 -0.89 0.95
C GLN A 25 20.14 -1.86 -0.21
N HIS A 26 19.13 -2.56 -0.72
CA HIS A 26 19.33 -3.69 -1.63
C HIS A 26 18.80 -3.49 -3.05
N ASP A 27 17.99 -2.45 -3.30
CA ASP A 27 17.47 -2.13 -4.63
C ASP A 27 17.74 -0.66 -4.98
N SER A 28 18.55 -0.44 -6.00
CA SER A 28 18.95 0.90 -6.43
C SER A 28 17.82 1.66 -7.13
N GLU A 29 16.79 0.98 -7.65
CA GLU A 29 15.76 1.58 -8.49
C GLU A 29 14.39 0.93 -8.30
N PHE A 30 13.65 1.40 -7.28
CA PHE A 30 12.32 0.91 -6.96
C PHE A 30 11.33 2.02 -6.60
N LEU A 31 10.04 1.69 -6.67
CA LEU A 31 8.93 2.43 -6.07
C LEU A 31 8.13 1.49 -5.16
N LEU A 32 7.95 1.87 -3.90
CA LEU A 32 7.13 1.14 -2.92
C LEU A 32 5.76 1.82 -2.78
N TRP A 33 4.70 1.11 -3.13
CA TRP A 33 3.32 1.54 -2.94
C TRP A 33 2.84 1.08 -1.56
N ILE A 34 2.34 2.02 -0.75
CA ILE A 34 1.95 1.75 0.63
C ILE A 34 0.50 2.13 0.83
N LEU A 35 -0.39 1.14 0.93
CA LEU A 35 -1.76 1.35 1.38
C LEU A 35 -1.80 1.48 2.91
N CYS A 36 -2.16 2.67 3.37
CA CYS A 36 -2.30 2.98 4.79
C CYS A 36 -3.74 2.74 5.23
N TYR A 37 -3.96 1.79 6.14
CA TYR A 37 -5.30 1.47 6.67
C TYR A 37 -5.80 2.44 7.75
N ASP A 38 -4.94 3.33 8.24
CA ASP A 38 -5.33 4.41 9.14
C ASP A 38 -4.63 5.73 8.79
N ASP A 39 -5.28 6.81 9.22
CA ASP A 39 -4.78 8.17 9.03
C ASP A 39 -3.44 8.39 9.74
N GLU A 40 -3.23 7.74 10.89
CA GLU A 40 -2.00 7.89 11.67
C GLU A 40 -0.76 7.46 10.86
N SER A 41 -0.83 6.30 10.22
CA SER A 41 0.21 5.77 9.34
C SER A 41 0.42 6.67 8.13
N TYR A 42 -0.67 7.08 7.46
CA TYR A 42 -0.59 7.93 6.27
C TYR A 42 0.07 9.28 6.58
N HIS A 43 -0.39 9.97 7.63
CA HIS A 43 0.17 11.26 8.02
C HIS A 43 1.61 11.14 8.52
N THR A 44 1.95 10.07 9.24
CA THR A 44 3.32 9.84 9.70
C THR A 44 4.27 9.63 8.53
N LEU A 45 3.94 8.72 7.60
CA LEU A 45 4.76 8.47 6.41
C LEU A 45 4.87 9.71 5.51
N ARG A 46 3.79 10.50 5.38
CA ARG A 46 3.82 11.76 4.64
C ARG A 46 4.85 12.74 5.22
N LYS A 47 4.94 12.85 6.54
CA LYS A 47 5.93 13.71 7.21
C LYS A 47 7.37 13.22 7.00
N LEU A 48 7.57 11.92 6.90
CA LEU A 48 8.89 11.34 6.62
C LEU A 48 9.35 11.56 5.17
N ASN A 49 8.43 11.90 4.26
CA ASN A 49 8.73 12.28 2.87
C ASN A 49 9.66 11.28 2.16
N LEU A 50 9.31 9.99 2.22
CA LEU A 50 10.08 8.90 1.64
C LEU A 50 10.13 9.03 0.11
N SER A 51 11.31 9.33 -0.44
CA SER A 51 11.49 9.67 -1.86
C SER A 51 11.13 8.56 -2.86
N ARG A 52 11.12 7.30 -2.40
CA ARG A 52 10.80 6.12 -3.23
C ARG A 52 9.54 5.40 -2.76
N ALA A 53 8.62 6.11 -2.12
CA ALA A 53 7.33 5.57 -1.72
C ALA A 53 6.17 6.38 -2.27
N ARG A 54 5.13 5.69 -2.73
CA ARG A 54 3.82 6.28 -3.05
C ARG A 54 2.81 5.83 -1.99
N LEU A 55 2.33 6.78 -1.21
CA LEU A 55 1.33 6.53 -0.17
C LEU A 55 -0.05 6.53 -0.80
N ILE A 56 -0.87 5.56 -0.40
CA ILE A 56 -2.28 5.43 -0.79
C ILE A 56 -3.09 5.53 0.50
N SER A 57 -4.00 6.49 0.57
CA SER A 57 -4.94 6.57 1.70
C SER A 57 -6.03 5.51 1.55
N LEU A 58 -6.62 5.05 2.66
CA LEU A 58 -7.74 4.11 2.60
C LEU A 58 -8.91 4.66 1.79
N ALA A 59 -9.22 5.95 1.92
CA ALA A 59 -10.30 6.59 1.17
C ALA A 59 -10.04 6.60 -0.35
N GLU A 60 -8.82 6.92 -0.78
CA GLU A 60 -8.40 6.86 -2.19
C GLU A 60 -8.56 5.44 -2.74
N PHE A 61 -8.10 4.44 -1.99
CA PHE A 61 -8.17 3.05 -2.37
C PHE A 61 -9.62 2.54 -2.49
N GLU A 62 -10.45 2.87 -1.51
CA GLU A 62 -11.87 2.50 -1.47
C GLU A 62 -12.68 3.16 -2.59
N ASN A 63 -12.38 4.42 -2.93
CA ASN A 63 -13.01 5.11 -4.05
C ASN A 63 -12.70 4.45 -5.41
N ALA A 64 -11.52 3.85 -5.56
CA ALA A 64 -11.13 3.13 -6.76
C ALA A 64 -11.61 1.67 -6.80
N ASN A 65 -12.12 1.13 -5.67
CA ASN A 65 -12.55 -0.27 -5.52
C ASN A 65 -13.90 -0.32 -4.78
N PRO A 66 -15.00 0.21 -5.35
CA PRO A 66 -16.29 0.32 -4.65
C PRO A 66 -16.88 -1.05 -4.23
N GLU A 67 -16.52 -2.13 -4.91
CA GLU A 67 -16.88 -3.50 -4.54
C GLU A 67 -16.27 -3.93 -3.20
N LEU A 68 -15.07 -3.46 -2.84
CA LEU A 68 -14.49 -3.69 -1.51
C LEU A 68 -15.30 -3.01 -0.42
N VAL A 69 -15.73 -1.78 -0.67
CA VAL A 69 -16.58 -1.01 0.27
C VAL A 69 -17.89 -1.75 0.53
N THR A 70 -18.47 -2.34 -0.52
CA THR A 70 -19.74 -3.09 -0.44
C THR A 70 -19.63 -4.30 0.49
N VAL A 71 -18.51 -5.02 0.47
CA VAL A 71 -18.33 -6.22 1.32
C VAL A 71 -17.81 -5.89 2.72
N LYS A 72 -17.23 -4.71 2.94
CA LYS A 72 -16.60 -4.30 4.22
C LYS A 72 -17.48 -4.53 5.46
N PRO A 73 -18.79 -4.25 5.49
CA PRO A 73 -19.64 -4.48 6.67
C PRO A 73 -19.77 -5.96 7.06
N SER A 74 -19.53 -6.88 6.11
CA SER A 74 -19.60 -8.34 6.33
C SER A 74 -18.28 -8.96 6.80
N ARG A 75 -17.22 -8.15 6.93
CA ARG A 75 -15.85 -8.61 7.22
C ARG A 75 -15.39 -8.08 8.57
N GLN A 76 -14.70 -8.93 9.32
CA GLN A 76 -13.82 -8.45 10.38
C GLN A 76 -12.65 -7.69 9.76
N LEU A 77 -12.03 -6.79 10.54
CA LEU A 77 -10.94 -5.94 10.06
C LEU A 77 -9.82 -6.72 9.35
N ARG A 78 -9.39 -7.85 9.93
CA ARG A 78 -8.36 -8.71 9.34
C ARG A 78 -8.80 -9.35 8.02
N GLU A 79 -10.06 -9.78 7.94
CA GLU A 79 -10.61 -10.36 6.71
C GLU A 79 -10.72 -9.30 5.61
N TYR A 80 -11.00 -8.06 5.98
CA TYR A 80 -10.97 -6.94 5.04
C TYR A 80 -9.56 -6.72 4.48
N TYR A 81 -8.52 -6.79 5.33
CA TYR A 81 -7.13 -6.69 4.86
C TYR A 81 -6.78 -7.78 3.84
N TRP A 82 -7.18 -9.02 4.12
CA TRP A 82 -6.98 -10.15 3.21
C TRP A 82 -7.76 -9.98 1.91
N THR A 83 -9.00 -9.50 1.99
CA THR A 83 -9.82 -9.23 0.80
C THR A 83 -9.16 -8.19 -0.11
N SER A 84 -8.58 -7.14 0.47
CA SER A 84 -7.87 -6.09 -0.28
C SER A 84 -6.52 -6.53 -0.87
N THR A 85 -5.98 -7.69 -0.47
CA THR A 85 -4.62 -8.13 -0.89
C THR A 85 -4.52 -8.26 -2.40
N SER A 86 -5.53 -8.83 -3.07
CA SER A 86 -5.55 -8.94 -4.53
C SER A 86 -5.89 -7.62 -5.23
N SER A 87 -6.68 -6.75 -4.59
CA SER A 87 -7.07 -5.46 -5.17
C SER A 87 -5.93 -4.45 -5.16
N LEU A 88 -4.97 -4.56 -4.23
CA LEU A 88 -3.84 -3.63 -4.18
C LEU A 88 -2.92 -3.73 -5.42
N PRO A 89 -2.44 -4.91 -5.85
CA PRO A 89 -1.71 -5.03 -7.11
C PRO A 89 -2.50 -4.52 -8.33
N LEU A 90 -3.81 -4.82 -8.41
CA LEU A 90 -4.67 -4.34 -9.49
C LEU A 90 -4.77 -2.80 -9.50
N TYR A 91 -4.90 -2.18 -8.33
CA TYR A 91 -4.84 -0.72 -8.18
C TYR A 91 -3.51 -0.16 -8.69
N VAL A 92 -2.38 -0.81 -8.37
CA VAL A 92 -1.05 -0.38 -8.82
C VAL A 92 -0.93 -0.47 -10.34
N PHE A 93 -1.39 -1.56 -10.98
CA PHE A 93 -1.41 -1.66 -12.44
C PHE A 93 -2.28 -0.57 -13.09
N ALA A 94 -3.44 -0.27 -12.52
CA ALA A 94 -4.31 0.80 -13.02
C ALA A 94 -3.66 2.20 -12.91
N GLN A 95 -2.86 2.44 -11.86
CA GLN A 95 -2.15 3.70 -11.64
C GLN A 95 -0.80 3.79 -12.39
N SER A 96 -0.33 2.69 -12.96
CA SER A 96 0.94 2.62 -13.70
C SER A 96 0.81 1.62 -14.86
N PRO A 97 0.12 2.00 -15.96
CA PRO A 97 -0.22 1.08 -17.04
C PRO A 97 0.98 0.50 -17.79
N ASP A 98 2.15 1.14 -17.68
CA ASP A 98 3.37 0.76 -18.40
C ASP A 98 4.19 -0.33 -17.67
N ILE A 99 3.72 -0.85 -16.54
CA ILE A 99 4.43 -1.88 -15.77
C ILE A 99 3.78 -3.26 -15.94
N ASP A 100 4.63 -4.28 -16.12
CA ASP A 100 4.18 -5.66 -16.32
C ASP A 100 4.30 -6.53 -15.06
N LEU A 101 4.90 -6.01 -13.99
CA LEU A 101 5.16 -6.73 -12.75
C LEU A 101 5.04 -5.84 -11.52
N VAL A 102 4.34 -6.36 -10.50
CA VAL A 102 4.30 -5.81 -9.13
C VAL A 102 4.61 -6.94 -8.15
N THR A 103 5.47 -6.67 -7.17
CA THR A 103 5.78 -7.61 -6.07
C THR A 103 5.07 -7.19 -4.79
N TYR A 104 4.36 -8.10 -4.14
CA TYR A 104 3.71 -7.87 -2.84
C TYR A 104 4.58 -8.37 -1.69
#